data_AF-F1T6I7-F1
#
_entry.id   AF-F1T6I7-F1
#
_cell.length_a   1.000
_cell.length_b   1.000
_cell.length_c   1.000
_cell.angle_alpha   90.00
_cell.angle_beta   90.00
_cell.angle_gamma   90.00
#
_symmetry.space_group_name_H-M   'P 1'
#
loop_
_entity.id
_entity.type
_entity.pdbx_description
1 polymer ?
#
loop_
_entity_poly.entity_id
_entity_poly.type
_entity_poly.pdbx_seq_one_letter_code
_entity_poly.pdbx_strand_id
1 'polypeptide(L)'
;MNQTVWTIKSILLWTTAYLTKKHDEHPRLSAEILLSSVMGFSRVELYLHYDQVLDASQLNAMHQRVEARSQGKPLQYITGEMPFRHIIMQCKPGVLIPRPETEVLVDIGIAALKEAHEYHRQPRVLEIGTGSGCIALSLASEVDSCTVLATDVSQDALELAQRNCQALHLEHRVTFVSCSIAQGVNPSYYGQFDLLISNPPYVPTSAVKTLPAEVALFEPHLALDGGKDGLDIFQKILETAPHMLRPGGMLCVELFEDNVDKAQALCVASGVWQKVYIERDLTHRKRFLVARLKGDFGAMTTQEHQLKAQRENKIVKVDQNNPDPQIIDKAVDVLAHEGVIITPTDSVYGIGCVALPHNAAHKRTFEIKHRDLRQTLPWLIGDESDLMRYAVDVPAWAQKLAHTFWPGALTLVVKACDDVPQEYVHADNKTIALRLPDSNVVRALARKLSCPLAITSANTHGADAAISGATLEDRLIDEVDLVLDAGSAPLAVASTIVDCTQSTPKILRIGAIDPHDIMEALSAQA
;
A
#
# COMPACT_ATOMS: atom_id res chain seq x y z
N MET A 1 9.94 52.64 -25.74
CA MET A 1 10.89 51.51 -25.82
C MET A 1 10.04 50.27 -26.04
N ASN A 2 10.13 49.62 -27.19
CA ASN A 2 9.37 48.38 -27.43
C ASN A 2 9.80 47.34 -26.39
N GLN A 3 8.88 46.94 -25.51
CA GLN A 3 9.09 45.75 -24.70
C GLN A 3 9.24 44.57 -25.66
N THR A 4 10.41 43.95 -25.67
CA THR A 4 10.63 42.70 -26.41
C THR A 4 9.60 41.68 -25.92
N VAL A 5 8.70 41.27 -26.81
CA VAL A 5 7.71 40.23 -26.52
C VAL A 5 8.43 38.89 -26.53
N TRP A 6 8.45 38.21 -25.39
CA TRP A 6 9.10 36.91 -25.24
C TRP A 6 8.08 35.79 -25.39
N THR A 7 8.14 35.10 -26.51
CA THR A 7 7.37 33.88 -26.76
C THR A 7 8.13 32.63 -26.29
N ILE A 8 7.43 31.52 -26.07
CA ILE A 8 8.02 30.19 -25.81
C ILE A 8 9.15 29.89 -26.79
N LYS A 9 8.91 30.11 -28.10
CA LYS A 9 9.93 29.90 -29.13
C LYS A 9 11.16 30.79 -28.95
N SER A 10 10.96 32.09 -28.74
CA SER A 10 12.07 33.04 -28.63
C SER A 10 12.92 32.80 -27.38
N ILE A 11 12.29 32.47 -26.24
CA ILE A 11 13.03 32.24 -25.00
C ILE A 11 13.78 30.92 -25.06
N LEU A 12 13.17 29.88 -25.65
CA LEU A 12 13.82 28.60 -25.86
C LEU A 12 15.08 28.71 -26.73
N LEU A 13 15.02 29.48 -27.83
CA LEU A 13 16.18 29.75 -28.68
C LEU A 13 17.26 30.55 -27.95
N TRP A 14 16.87 31.60 -27.23
CA TRP A 14 17.80 32.43 -26.47
C TRP A 14 18.51 31.61 -25.37
N THR A 15 17.77 30.84 -24.58
CA THR A 15 18.32 30.01 -23.51
C THR A 15 19.24 28.94 -24.06
N THR A 16 18.87 28.29 -25.18
CA THR A 16 19.75 27.31 -25.83
C THR A 16 21.09 27.95 -26.18
N ALA A 17 21.08 29.09 -26.88
CA ALA A 17 22.30 29.79 -27.27
C ALA A 17 23.12 30.28 -26.07
N TYR A 18 22.44 30.72 -25.01
CA TYR A 18 23.10 31.17 -23.78
C TYR A 18 23.80 30.01 -23.06
N LEU A 19 23.13 28.87 -22.89
CA LEU A 19 23.70 27.68 -22.24
C LEU A 19 24.82 27.05 -23.08
N THR A 20 24.75 27.10 -24.42
CA THR A 20 25.87 26.72 -25.28
C THR A 20 27.13 27.53 -24.98
N LYS A 21 27.00 28.86 -24.79
CA LYS A 21 28.14 29.72 -24.41
C LYS A 21 28.67 29.43 -23.01
N LYS A 22 27.87 28.77 -22.17
CA LYS A 22 28.23 28.34 -20.82
C LYS A 22 28.74 26.90 -20.76
N HIS A 23 28.94 26.26 -21.92
CA HIS A 23 29.42 24.88 -22.03
C HIS A 23 28.52 23.85 -21.33
N ASP A 24 27.20 24.10 -21.28
CA ASP A 24 26.24 23.06 -20.92
C ASP A 24 26.34 21.89 -21.91
N GLU A 25 26.31 20.66 -21.41
CA GLU A 25 26.49 19.44 -22.22
C GLU A 25 25.35 19.24 -23.22
N HIS A 26 24.12 19.57 -22.83
CA HIS A 26 22.91 19.37 -23.61
C HIS A 26 22.02 20.63 -23.58
N PRO A 27 22.48 21.76 -24.17
CA PRO A 27 21.91 23.09 -23.92
C PRO A 27 20.45 23.20 -24.38
N ARG A 28 20.08 22.51 -25.45
CA ARG A 28 18.71 22.48 -25.94
C ARG A 28 17.77 21.72 -24.99
N LEU A 29 18.19 20.55 -24.54
CA LEU A 29 17.43 19.73 -23.59
C LEU A 29 17.26 20.47 -22.26
N SER A 30 18.34 21.06 -21.75
CA SER A 30 18.33 21.92 -20.56
C SER A 30 17.31 23.06 -20.71
N ALA A 31 17.33 23.78 -21.82
CA ALA A 31 16.39 24.87 -22.09
C ALA A 31 14.92 24.40 -22.13
N GLU A 32 14.65 23.24 -22.75
CA GLU A 32 13.31 22.65 -22.81
C GLU A 32 12.81 22.24 -21.42
N ILE A 33 13.65 21.60 -20.60
CA ILE A 33 13.30 21.17 -19.25
C ILE A 33 13.01 22.38 -18.35
N LEU A 34 13.88 23.39 -18.36
CA LEU A 34 13.66 24.61 -17.58
C LEU A 34 12.37 25.32 -17.99
N LEU A 35 12.12 25.46 -19.29
CA LEU A 35 10.91 26.12 -19.78
C LEU A 35 9.64 25.30 -19.47
N SER A 36 9.71 23.98 -19.62
CA SER A 36 8.63 23.05 -19.23
C SER A 36 8.23 23.27 -17.77
N SER A 37 9.22 23.35 -16.87
CA SER A 37 8.99 23.57 -15.43
C SER A 37 8.41 24.94 -15.07
N VAL A 38 8.58 25.95 -15.93
CA VAL A 38 8.00 27.29 -15.73
C VAL A 38 6.57 27.34 -16.27
N MET A 39 6.32 26.70 -17.40
CA MET A 39 5.02 26.75 -18.08
C MET A 39 4.02 25.73 -17.53
N GLY A 40 4.48 24.69 -16.82
CA GLY A 40 3.63 23.55 -16.44
C GLY A 40 3.24 22.69 -17.64
N PHE A 41 4.06 22.70 -18.69
CA PHE A 41 3.85 21.94 -19.93
C PHE A 41 4.81 20.77 -20.02
N SER A 42 4.38 19.69 -20.67
CA SER A 42 5.29 18.70 -21.20
C SER A 42 6.19 19.31 -22.29
N ARG A 43 7.32 18.65 -22.56
CA ARG A 43 8.24 19.07 -23.63
C ARG A 43 7.55 19.14 -25.00
N VAL A 44 6.59 18.27 -25.28
CA VAL A 44 5.84 18.25 -26.55
C VAL A 44 4.89 19.43 -26.63
N GLU A 45 4.17 19.74 -25.55
CA GLU A 45 3.24 20.87 -25.51
C GLU A 45 3.94 22.21 -25.75
N LEU A 46 5.22 22.36 -25.35
CA LEU A 46 6.00 23.55 -25.70
C LEU A 46 5.98 23.83 -27.21
N TYR A 47 6.08 22.80 -28.06
CA TYR A 47 6.08 22.94 -29.52
C TYR A 47 4.72 23.35 -30.09
N LEU A 48 3.63 22.93 -29.44
CA LEU A 48 2.27 23.27 -29.84
C LEU A 48 1.93 24.74 -29.51
N HIS A 49 2.62 25.32 -28.54
CA HIS A 49 2.35 26.66 -28.00
C HIS A 49 3.47 27.67 -28.28
N TYR A 50 4.26 27.49 -29.34
CA TYR A 50 5.43 28.33 -29.64
C TYR A 50 5.20 29.84 -29.65
N ASP A 51 4.02 30.28 -30.10
CA ASP A 51 3.68 31.71 -30.19
C ASP A 51 3.10 32.26 -28.88
N GLN A 52 2.88 31.42 -27.86
CA GLN A 52 2.43 31.86 -26.54
C GLN A 52 3.49 32.75 -25.88
N VAL A 53 3.02 33.90 -25.38
CA VAL A 53 3.85 34.89 -24.68
C VAL A 53 3.98 34.53 -23.22
N LEU A 54 5.18 34.63 -22.67
CA LEU A 54 5.42 34.48 -21.24
C LEU A 54 5.07 35.78 -20.52
N ASP A 55 4.36 35.65 -19.40
CA ASP A 55 4.11 36.79 -18.52
C ASP A 55 5.37 37.17 -17.69
N ALA A 56 5.28 38.28 -16.96
CA ALA A 56 6.40 38.79 -16.18
C ALA A 56 6.87 37.82 -15.08
N SER A 57 5.96 37.05 -14.48
CA SER A 57 6.28 36.09 -13.44
C SER A 57 7.02 34.88 -14.02
N GLN A 58 6.56 34.38 -15.17
CA GLN A 58 7.18 33.29 -15.92
C GLN A 58 8.56 33.70 -16.44
N LEU A 59 8.71 34.92 -16.94
CA LEU A 59 10.02 35.44 -17.37
C LEU A 59 11.01 35.54 -16.21
N ASN A 60 10.57 36.03 -15.06
CA ASN A 60 11.41 36.10 -13.87
C ASN A 60 11.82 34.70 -13.38
N ALA A 61 10.88 33.74 -13.34
CA ALA A 61 11.17 32.35 -12.99
C ALA A 61 12.16 31.72 -13.97
N MET A 62 11.98 31.93 -15.28
CA MET A 62 12.90 31.44 -16.30
C MET A 62 14.29 32.05 -16.14
N HIS A 63 14.39 33.36 -15.90
CA HIS A 63 15.68 34.03 -15.66
C HIS A 63 16.44 33.40 -14.49
N GLN A 64 15.79 33.23 -13.33
CA GLN A 64 16.40 32.63 -12.14
C GLN A 64 16.88 31.19 -12.41
N ARG A 65 16.08 30.39 -13.12
CA ARG A 65 16.42 29.00 -13.46
C ARG A 65 17.60 28.92 -14.43
N VAL A 66 17.64 29.79 -15.45
CA VAL A 66 18.75 29.84 -16.43
C VAL A 66 20.04 30.31 -15.77
N GLU A 67 19.97 31.31 -14.90
CA GLU A 67 21.11 31.79 -14.13
C GLU A 67 21.69 30.66 -13.27
N ALA A 68 20.84 29.95 -12.52
CA ALA A 68 21.27 28.81 -11.71
C ALA A 68 21.91 27.70 -12.57
N ARG A 69 21.32 27.34 -13.71
CA ARG A 69 21.91 26.32 -14.60
C ARG A 69 23.24 26.78 -15.18
N SER A 70 23.39 28.07 -15.49
CA SER A 70 24.63 28.64 -16.03
C SER A 70 25.81 28.61 -15.05
N GLN A 71 25.52 28.44 -13.76
CA GLN A 71 26.51 28.23 -12.70
C GLN A 71 26.84 26.75 -12.49
N GLY A 72 26.28 25.85 -13.32
CA GLY A 72 26.50 24.41 -13.24
C GLY A 72 25.56 23.68 -12.27
N LYS A 73 24.54 24.35 -11.72
CA LYS A 73 23.58 23.68 -10.83
C LYS A 73 22.83 22.58 -11.61
N PRO A 74 22.69 21.35 -11.06
CA PRO A 74 21.94 20.27 -11.68
C PRO A 74 20.49 20.69 -12.02
N LEU A 75 19.99 20.27 -13.19
CA LEU A 75 18.64 20.61 -13.65
C LEU A 75 17.58 20.16 -12.63
N GLN A 76 17.75 18.99 -12.04
CA GLN A 76 16.82 18.37 -11.09
C GLN A 76 16.70 19.18 -9.79
N TYR A 77 17.78 19.82 -9.33
CA TYR A 77 17.71 20.75 -8.20
C TYR A 77 17.13 22.12 -8.57
N ILE A 78 17.06 22.45 -9.86
CA ILE A 78 16.41 23.66 -10.36
C ILE A 78 14.92 23.40 -10.54
N THR A 79 14.54 22.32 -11.23
CA THR A 79 13.15 21.90 -11.45
C THR A 79 12.49 21.41 -10.17
N GLY A 80 13.26 20.81 -9.26
CA GLY A 80 12.78 20.21 -8.02
C GLY A 80 12.31 18.77 -8.19
N GLU A 81 12.47 18.17 -9.38
CA GLU A 81 11.91 16.86 -9.72
C GLU A 81 12.84 16.07 -10.66
N MET A 82 12.78 14.74 -10.55
CA MET A 82 13.46 13.76 -11.39
C MET A 82 12.53 12.57 -11.64
N PRO A 83 12.13 12.29 -12.89
CA PRO A 83 11.51 11.02 -13.23
C PRO A 83 12.45 9.86 -12.90
N PHE A 84 11.94 8.83 -12.24
CA PHE A 84 12.67 7.61 -11.93
C PHE A 84 11.71 6.44 -12.08
N ARG A 85 11.98 5.54 -13.02
CA ARG A 85 11.06 4.46 -13.40
C ARG A 85 9.66 4.99 -13.73
N HIS A 86 8.64 4.53 -12.99
CA HIS A 86 7.23 4.91 -13.18
C HIS A 86 6.76 6.03 -12.25
N ILE A 87 7.66 6.62 -11.45
CA ILE A 87 7.35 7.65 -10.46
C ILE A 87 8.14 8.94 -10.73
N ILE A 88 7.65 10.04 -10.18
CA ILE A 88 8.34 11.34 -10.21
C ILE A 88 8.82 11.63 -8.79
N MET A 89 10.14 11.74 -8.63
CA MET A 89 10.79 12.00 -7.36
C MET A 89 11.04 13.49 -7.20
N GLN A 90 10.62 14.07 -6.08
CA GLN A 90 11.09 15.39 -5.67
C GLN A 90 12.58 15.32 -5.34
N CYS A 91 13.29 16.39 -5.69
CA CYS A 91 14.73 16.54 -5.49
C CYS A 91 15.03 17.85 -4.74
N LYS A 92 16.00 17.81 -3.81
CA LYS A 92 16.50 19.02 -3.13
C LYS A 92 18.02 18.95 -2.94
N PRO A 93 18.73 20.09 -2.94
CA PRO A 93 20.14 20.14 -2.59
C PRO A 93 20.41 19.44 -1.24
N GLY A 94 21.52 18.70 -1.16
CA GLY A 94 21.89 17.91 0.02
C GLY A 94 21.39 16.46 0.00
N VAL A 95 20.66 16.04 -1.03
CA VAL A 95 20.23 14.64 -1.23
C VAL A 95 20.58 14.20 -2.66
N LEU A 96 21.24 13.04 -2.80
CA LEU A 96 21.68 12.52 -4.09
C LEU A 96 20.52 12.47 -5.10
N ILE A 97 20.78 12.96 -6.32
CA ILE A 97 19.80 12.89 -7.40
C ILE A 97 19.76 11.43 -7.92
N PRO A 98 18.59 10.78 -8.01
CA PRO A 98 18.46 9.41 -8.53
C PRO A 98 19.15 9.24 -9.88
N ARG A 99 19.88 8.14 -10.06
CA ARG A 99 20.63 7.83 -11.28
C ARG A 99 19.88 6.84 -12.16
N PRO A 100 19.88 6.99 -13.49
CA PRO A 100 19.24 6.02 -14.38
C PRO A 100 19.76 4.59 -14.21
N GLU A 101 21.06 4.41 -13.92
CA GLU A 101 21.65 3.10 -13.68
C GLU A 101 20.99 2.38 -12.50
N THR A 102 20.59 3.11 -11.45
CA THR A 102 19.95 2.55 -10.25
C THR A 102 18.57 1.94 -10.57
N GLU A 103 17.94 2.28 -11.70
CA GLU A 103 16.71 1.60 -12.13
C GLU A 103 16.91 0.10 -12.36
N VAL A 104 18.11 -0.32 -12.81
CA VAL A 104 18.45 -1.74 -12.99
C VAL A 104 18.57 -2.45 -11.64
N LEU A 105 19.05 -1.77 -10.59
CA LEU A 105 19.07 -2.32 -9.23
C LEU A 105 17.65 -2.59 -8.73
N VAL A 106 16.68 -1.72 -9.07
CA VAL A 106 15.27 -1.94 -8.76
C VAL A 106 14.73 -3.14 -9.52
N ASP A 107 15.07 -3.35 -10.80
CA ASP A 107 14.65 -4.55 -11.56
C ASP A 107 15.14 -5.85 -10.89
N ILE A 108 16.40 -5.88 -10.43
CA ILE A 108 16.96 -7.00 -9.66
C ILE A 108 16.14 -7.21 -8.37
N GLY A 109 15.82 -6.13 -7.66
CA GLY A 109 15.00 -6.18 -6.45
C GLY A 109 13.59 -6.71 -6.71
N ILE A 110 12.92 -6.28 -7.78
CA ILE A 110 11.59 -6.76 -8.17
C ILE A 110 11.63 -8.26 -8.48
N ALA A 111 12.67 -8.73 -9.19
CA ALA A 111 12.82 -10.16 -9.46
C ALA A 111 12.98 -10.97 -8.17
N ALA A 112 13.80 -10.48 -7.23
CA ALA A 112 13.97 -11.11 -5.92
C ALA A 112 12.66 -11.14 -5.10
N LEU A 113 11.86 -10.07 -5.16
CA LEU A 113 10.58 -9.99 -4.45
C LEU A 113 9.51 -10.89 -5.06
N LYS A 114 9.48 -11.04 -6.38
CA LYS A 114 8.58 -11.99 -7.06
C LYS A 114 8.88 -13.42 -6.64
N GLU A 115 10.15 -13.80 -6.57
CA GLU A 115 10.57 -15.09 -6.04
C GLU A 115 10.18 -15.24 -4.56
N ALA A 116 10.43 -14.21 -3.74
CA ALA A 116 10.05 -14.21 -2.32
C ALA A 116 8.54 -14.41 -2.12
N HIS A 117 7.72 -13.83 -2.99
CA HIS A 117 6.26 -13.95 -2.92
C HIS A 117 5.75 -15.38 -3.10
N GLU A 118 6.52 -16.27 -3.74
CA GLU A 118 6.18 -17.70 -3.84
C GLU A 118 6.19 -18.40 -2.48
N TYR A 119 6.95 -17.87 -1.52
CA TYR A 119 7.13 -18.43 -0.19
C TYR A 119 6.47 -17.59 0.91
N HIS A 120 6.47 -16.27 0.74
CA HIS A 120 6.12 -15.29 1.77
C HIS A 120 5.09 -14.30 1.24
N ARG A 121 3.89 -14.28 1.84
CA ARG A 121 2.76 -13.45 1.35
C ARG A 121 3.07 -11.95 1.29
N GLN A 122 3.87 -11.46 2.24
CA GLN A 122 4.30 -10.05 2.29
C GLN A 122 5.84 -9.98 2.41
N PRO A 123 6.56 -10.02 1.29
CA PRO A 123 8.01 -9.90 1.30
C PRO A 123 8.46 -8.59 1.94
N ARG A 124 9.53 -8.64 2.74
CA ARG A 124 10.09 -7.49 3.46
C ARG A 124 11.42 -7.07 2.87
N VAL A 125 11.56 -5.77 2.64
CA VAL A 125 12.78 -5.14 2.12
C VAL A 125 13.43 -4.30 3.21
N LEU A 126 14.75 -4.42 3.34
CA LEU A 126 15.59 -3.44 4.02
C LEU A 126 16.37 -2.64 2.97
N GLU A 127 16.08 -1.36 2.82
CA GLU A 127 16.95 -0.46 2.05
C GLU A 127 17.91 0.26 2.99
N ILE A 128 19.21 0.25 2.64
CA ILE A 128 20.24 1.00 3.37
C ILE A 128 20.71 2.19 2.54
N GLY A 129 20.63 3.40 3.10
CA GLY A 129 21.03 4.64 2.43
C GLY A 129 19.98 5.10 1.41
N THR A 130 18.73 5.28 1.86
CA THR A 130 17.58 5.51 0.96
C THR A 130 17.63 6.82 0.18
N GLY A 131 18.37 7.83 0.67
CA GLY A 131 18.47 9.12 -0.01
C GLY A 131 17.10 9.77 -0.20
N SER A 132 16.71 9.95 -1.47
CA SER A 132 15.40 10.50 -1.84
C SER A 132 14.24 9.52 -1.67
N GLY A 133 14.50 8.25 -1.36
CA GLY A 133 13.52 7.16 -1.32
C GLY A 133 13.33 6.43 -2.66
N CYS A 134 14.14 6.74 -3.69
CA CYS A 134 13.85 6.29 -5.06
C CYS A 134 13.74 4.77 -5.22
N ILE A 135 14.60 3.97 -4.57
CA ILE A 135 14.53 2.50 -4.63
C ILE A 135 13.34 2.00 -3.80
N ALA A 136 13.23 2.38 -2.51
CA ALA A 136 12.12 1.96 -1.65
C ALA A 136 10.74 2.26 -2.25
N LEU A 137 10.55 3.48 -2.75
CA LEU A 137 9.26 3.92 -3.30
C LEU A 137 8.96 3.26 -4.65
N SER A 138 9.97 3.01 -5.48
CA SER A 138 9.77 2.25 -6.72
C SER A 138 9.37 0.80 -6.43
N LEU A 139 10.11 0.11 -5.55
CA LEU A 139 9.79 -1.26 -5.14
C LEU A 139 8.38 -1.37 -4.57
N ALA A 140 8.01 -0.46 -3.66
CA ALA A 140 6.65 -0.40 -3.15
C ALA A 140 5.65 -0.13 -4.28
N SER A 141 5.86 0.88 -5.13
CA SER A 141 4.91 1.20 -6.20
C SER A 141 4.67 0.08 -7.22
N GLU A 142 5.65 -0.81 -7.44
CA GLU A 142 5.60 -1.86 -8.47
C GLU A 142 5.32 -3.26 -7.91
N VAL A 143 5.50 -3.47 -6.60
CA VAL A 143 5.24 -4.75 -5.92
C VAL A 143 4.26 -4.53 -4.77
N ASP A 144 2.97 -4.69 -5.06
CA ASP A 144 1.86 -4.41 -4.13
C ASP A 144 1.97 -5.13 -2.79
N SER A 145 2.51 -6.35 -2.79
CA SER A 145 2.62 -7.19 -1.60
C SER A 145 3.81 -6.84 -0.70
N CYS A 146 4.77 -6.02 -1.13
CA CYS A 146 5.99 -5.80 -0.36
C CYS A 146 5.84 -4.67 0.68
N THR A 147 6.64 -4.78 1.74
CA THR A 147 6.85 -3.70 2.72
C THR A 147 8.32 -3.36 2.78
N VAL A 148 8.64 -2.07 2.95
CA VAL A 148 10.01 -1.56 2.93
C VAL A 148 10.33 -0.83 4.22
N LEU A 149 11.40 -1.24 4.89
CA LEU A 149 12.08 -0.46 5.91
C LEU A 149 13.30 0.19 5.26
N ALA A 150 13.34 1.52 5.23
CA ALA A 150 14.40 2.29 4.59
C ALA A 150 15.19 3.08 5.63
N THR A 151 16.52 2.95 5.63
CA THR A 151 17.40 3.65 6.58
C THR A 151 18.24 4.70 5.89
N ASP A 152 18.56 5.77 6.60
CA ASP A 152 19.56 6.75 6.19
C ASP A 152 20.17 7.44 7.42
N VAL A 153 21.40 7.94 7.26
CA VAL A 153 22.08 8.75 8.29
C VAL A 153 21.73 10.23 8.17
N SER A 154 21.30 10.67 6.99
CA SER A 154 20.98 12.07 6.69
C SER A 154 19.52 12.35 7.01
N GLN A 155 19.29 13.20 8.01
CA GLN A 155 17.95 13.67 8.32
C GLN A 155 17.32 14.41 7.13
N ASP A 156 18.13 15.14 6.36
CA ASP A 156 17.69 15.83 5.14
C ASP A 156 17.17 14.85 4.07
N ALA A 157 17.84 13.71 3.91
CA ALA A 157 17.42 12.65 3.01
C ALA A 157 16.07 12.06 3.45
N LEU A 158 15.95 11.69 4.72
CA LEU A 158 14.72 11.11 5.27
C LEU A 158 13.52 12.04 5.17
N GLU A 159 13.70 13.33 5.41
CA GLU A 159 12.62 14.31 5.22
C GLU A 159 12.15 14.38 3.76
N LEU A 160 13.07 14.32 2.79
CA LEU A 160 12.71 14.29 1.38
C LEU A 160 12.02 12.97 1.01
N ALA A 161 12.56 11.84 1.47
CA ALA A 161 11.98 10.52 1.23
C ALA A 161 10.57 10.40 1.81
N GLN A 162 10.31 10.95 2.99
CA GLN A 162 8.98 11.04 3.59
C GLN A 162 8.02 11.87 2.74
N ARG A 163 8.45 13.03 2.23
CA ARG A 163 7.60 13.86 1.34
C ARG A 163 7.28 13.14 0.03
N ASN A 164 8.26 12.47 -0.58
CA ASN A 164 8.04 11.64 -1.77
C ASN A 164 7.07 10.49 -1.48
N CYS A 165 7.21 9.83 -0.33
CA CYS A 165 6.32 8.76 0.10
C CYS A 165 4.86 9.26 0.24
N GLN A 166 4.67 10.42 0.86
CA GLN A 166 3.37 11.06 1.01
C GLN A 166 2.76 11.47 -0.33
N ALA A 167 3.55 12.04 -1.23
CA ALA A 167 3.12 12.42 -2.58
C ALA A 167 2.65 11.21 -3.41
N LEU A 168 3.16 10.00 -3.11
CA LEU A 168 2.80 8.75 -3.76
C LEU A 168 1.78 7.91 -2.98
N HIS A 169 1.33 8.36 -1.80
CA HIS A 169 0.40 7.64 -0.93
C HIS A 169 0.91 6.24 -0.49
N LEU A 170 2.21 6.12 -0.21
CA LEU A 170 2.88 4.86 0.12
C LEU A 170 3.24 4.71 1.63
N GLU A 171 2.70 5.58 2.49
CA GLU A 171 3.06 5.65 3.91
C GLU A 171 2.73 4.37 4.70
N HIS A 172 1.77 3.59 4.20
CA HIS A 172 1.36 2.31 4.79
C HIS A 172 2.30 1.14 4.42
N ARG A 173 3.24 1.34 3.48
CA ARG A 173 4.14 0.28 3.00
C ARG A 173 5.62 0.60 3.19
N VAL A 174 5.97 1.88 3.34
CA VAL A 174 7.36 2.31 3.48
C VAL A 174 7.56 3.05 4.79
N THR A 175 8.46 2.53 5.62
CA THR A 175 8.84 3.12 6.91
C THR A 175 10.29 3.58 6.88
N PHE A 176 10.55 4.80 7.34
CA PHE A 176 11.87 5.42 7.33
C PHE A 176 12.48 5.48 8.74
N VAL A 177 13.75 5.11 8.87
CA VAL A 177 14.48 5.09 10.15
C VAL A 177 15.83 5.80 10.03
N SER A 178 16.03 6.83 10.86
CA SER A 178 17.32 7.52 10.97
C SER A 178 18.34 6.66 11.72
N CYS A 179 19.28 6.07 11.00
CA CYS A 179 20.38 5.31 11.60
C CYS A 179 21.54 5.06 10.64
N SER A 180 22.69 4.66 11.20
CA SER A 180 23.81 4.16 10.42
C SER A 180 23.58 2.70 10.05
N ILE A 181 23.60 2.40 8.75
CA ILE A 181 23.42 1.04 8.18
C ILE A 181 22.09 0.44 8.64
N ALA A 182 22.08 -0.36 9.71
CA ALA A 182 20.88 -0.96 10.29
C ALA A 182 20.82 -0.82 11.83
N GLN A 183 21.63 0.05 12.43
CA GLN A 183 21.75 0.16 13.90
C GLN A 183 20.45 0.57 14.61
N GLY A 184 19.56 1.29 13.91
CA GLY A 184 18.25 1.69 14.43
C GLY A 184 17.11 0.73 14.09
N VAL A 185 17.40 -0.37 13.38
CA VAL A 185 16.39 -1.37 13.03
C VAL A 185 16.00 -2.12 14.30
N ASN A 186 14.69 -2.21 14.56
CA ASN A 186 14.19 -2.93 15.74
C ASN A 186 14.64 -4.42 15.67
N PRO A 187 15.24 -4.97 16.74
CA PRO A 187 15.67 -6.37 16.79
C PRO A 187 14.60 -7.39 16.38
N SER A 188 13.32 -7.06 16.51
CA SER A 188 12.21 -7.89 16.03
C SER A 188 12.21 -8.11 14.51
N TYR A 189 12.99 -7.36 13.72
CA TYR A 189 13.11 -7.53 12.27
C TYR A 189 14.35 -8.35 11.87
N TYR A 190 15.21 -8.72 12.81
CA TYR A 190 16.44 -9.45 12.49
C TYR A 190 16.11 -10.83 11.95
N GLY A 191 16.73 -11.19 10.82
CA GLY A 191 16.47 -12.43 10.11
C GLY A 191 15.09 -12.50 9.44
N GLN A 192 14.44 -11.36 9.17
CA GLN A 192 13.09 -11.32 8.59
C GLN A 192 13.02 -10.61 7.23
N PHE A 193 14.13 -10.09 6.70
CA PHE A 193 14.14 -9.44 5.40
C PHE A 193 14.39 -10.45 4.28
N ASP A 194 13.54 -10.42 3.25
CA ASP A 194 13.68 -11.22 2.02
C ASP A 194 14.73 -10.60 1.10
N LEU A 195 14.81 -9.27 1.10
CA LEU A 195 15.72 -8.47 0.29
C LEU A 195 16.39 -7.40 1.15
N LEU A 196 17.71 -7.30 1.06
CA LEU A 196 18.49 -6.14 1.49
C LEU A 196 19.05 -5.49 0.24
N ILE A 197 18.71 -4.22 0.02
CA ILE A 197 19.10 -3.47 -1.17
C ILE A 197 19.78 -2.16 -0.77
N SER A 198 20.78 -1.73 -1.54
CA SER A 198 21.48 -0.48 -1.26
C SER A 198 22.17 0.10 -2.48
N ASN A 199 22.11 1.42 -2.62
CA ASN A 199 23.05 2.19 -3.43
C ASN A 199 23.92 3.04 -2.48
N PRO A 200 24.95 2.44 -1.84
CA PRO A 200 25.78 3.14 -0.88
C PRO A 200 26.78 4.07 -1.58
N PRO A 201 27.39 5.01 -0.84
CA PRO A 201 28.57 5.73 -1.33
C PRO A 201 29.66 4.73 -1.76
N TYR A 202 30.04 4.76 -3.03
CA TYR A 202 30.96 3.79 -3.63
C TYR A 202 32.11 4.43 -4.42
N VAL A 203 32.14 5.76 -4.58
CA VAL A 203 33.19 6.40 -5.36
C VAL A 203 34.48 6.42 -4.52
N PRO A 204 35.62 5.93 -5.04
CA PRO A 204 36.89 6.05 -4.32
C PRO A 204 37.22 7.51 -4.02
N THR A 205 37.71 7.81 -2.82
CA THR A 205 38.06 9.18 -2.38
C THR A 205 38.95 9.92 -3.39
N SER A 206 39.87 9.22 -4.05
CA SER A 206 40.73 9.79 -5.09
C SER A 206 39.97 10.18 -6.37
N ALA A 207 38.92 9.46 -6.72
CA ALA A 207 38.09 9.66 -7.91
C ALA A 207 36.98 10.71 -7.70
N VAL A 208 36.62 11.02 -6.45
CA VAL A 208 35.64 12.09 -6.16
C VAL A 208 36.04 13.43 -6.78
N LYS A 209 37.35 13.74 -6.80
CA LYS A 209 37.88 14.97 -7.40
C LYS A 209 37.78 15.04 -8.92
N THR A 210 37.57 13.90 -9.57
CA THR A 210 37.45 13.78 -11.04
C THR A 210 36.01 13.68 -11.50
N LEU A 211 35.04 13.71 -10.59
CA LEU A 211 33.62 13.73 -10.93
C LEU A 211 33.26 15.00 -11.71
N PRO A 212 32.21 14.95 -12.56
CA PRO A 212 31.68 16.15 -13.21
C PRO A 212 31.42 17.26 -12.19
N ALA A 213 31.69 18.51 -12.59
CA ALA A 213 31.58 19.66 -11.68
C ALA A 213 30.19 19.78 -11.04
N GLU A 214 29.13 19.45 -11.78
CA GLU A 214 27.76 19.47 -11.26
C GLU A 214 27.54 18.48 -10.11
N VAL A 215 28.23 17.34 -10.12
CA VAL A 215 28.17 16.34 -9.03
C VAL A 215 29.08 16.77 -7.89
N ALA A 216 30.34 17.08 -8.18
CA ALA A 216 31.34 17.40 -7.16
C ALA A 216 31.02 18.68 -6.36
N LEU A 217 30.34 19.65 -6.98
CA LEU A 217 30.03 20.95 -6.35
C LEU A 217 28.65 20.99 -5.65
N PHE A 218 27.66 20.22 -6.13
CA PHE A 218 26.27 20.38 -5.67
C PHE A 218 25.70 19.16 -4.96
N GLU A 219 26.26 17.97 -5.15
CA GLU A 219 25.76 16.76 -4.50
C GLU A 219 26.51 16.45 -3.20
N PRO A 220 25.83 15.86 -2.20
CA PRO A 220 26.43 15.67 -0.88
C PRO A 220 27.59 14.68 -0.96
N HIS A 221 28.77 15.12 -0.51
CA HIS A 221 29.98 14.27 -0.46
C HIS A 221 29.75 12.96 0.30
N LEU A 222 28.94 13.01 1.37
CA LEU A 222 28.53 11.84 2.16
C LEU A 222 27.84 10.75 1.32
N ALA A 223 27.14 11.11 0.24
CA ALA A 223 26.47 10.16 -0.64
C ALA A 223 27.38 9.61 -1.75
N LEU A 224 28.60 10.14 -1.90
CA LEU A 224 29.50 9.82 -3.01
C LEU A 224 30.72 9.02 -2.54
N ASP A 225 31.41 9.49 -1.50
CA ASP A 225 32.71 8.93 -1.09
C ASP A 225 32.53 7.61 -0.32
N GLY A 226 32.94 6.52 -0.96
CA GLY A 226 32.94 5.18 -0.38
C GLY A 226 34.25 4.80 0.31
N GLY A 227 35.15 5.76 0.54
CA GLY A 227 36.45 5.55 1.16
C GLY A 227 37.56 5.27 0.14
N LYS A 228 38.69 4.73 0.63
CA LYS A 228 39.95 4.63 -0.15
C LYS A 228 39.77 3.96 -1.51
N ASP A 229 38.98 2.89 -1.55
CA ASP A 229 38.66 2.11 -2.74
C ASP A 229 37.16 2.03 -3.02
N GLY A 230 36.35 2.84 -2.33
CA GLY A 230 34.90 2.83 -2.53
C GLY A 230 34.16 1.68 -1.84
N LEU A 231 34.83 0.83 -1.05
CA LEU A 231 34.22 -0.35 -0.42
C LEU A 231 34.01 -0.24 1.09
N ASP A 232 34.28 0.89 1.73
CA ASP A 232 34.22 1.02 3.19
C ASP A 232 32.78 0.84 3.71
N ILE A 233 31.80 1.44 3.02
CA ILE A 233 30.38 1.29 3.38
C ILE A 233 29.86 -0.08 2.99
N PHE A 234 30.26 -0.58 1.82
CA PHE A 234 29.91 -1.92 1.37
C PHE A 234 30.34 -3.01 2.36
N GLN A 235 31.54 -2.92 2.94
CA GLN A 235 32.02 -3.87 3.94
C GLN A 235 31.13 -3.91 5.18
N LYS A 236 30.66 -2.75 5.67
CA LYS A 236 29.73 -2.67 6.80
C LYS A 236 28.37 -3.29 6.46
N ILE A 237 27.87 -3.07 5.23
CA ILE A 237 26.64 -3.70 4.74
C ILE A 237 26.84 -5.22 4.67
N LEU A 238 27.98 -5.69 4.15
CA LEU A 238 28.31 -7.10 4.02
C LEU A 238 28.37 -7.82 5.38
N GLU A 239 28.91 -7.16 6.41
CA GLU A 239 28.92 -7.65 7.79
C GLU A 239 27.51 -7.69 8.41
N THR A 240 26.67 -6.72 8.08
CA THR A 240 25.32 -6.58 8.65
C THR A 240 24.29 -7.49 7.99
N ALA A 241 24.39 -7.70 6.67
CA ALA A 241 23.36 -8.34 5.87
C ALA A 241 22.97 -9.75 6.34
N PRO A 242 23.90 -10.65 6.74
CA PRO A 242 23.56 -11.99 7.23
C PRO A 242 22.72 -12.00 8.52
N HIS A 243 22.74 -10.90 9.30
CA HIS A 243 21.95 -10.76 10.53
C HIS A 243 20.53 -10.21 10.27
N MET A 244 20.35 -9.52 9.15
CA MET A 244 19.07 -8.91 8.78
C MET A 244 18.26 -9.83 7.87
N LEU A 245 18.92 -10.47 6.91
CA LEU A 245 18.29 -11.34 5.94
C LEU A 245 17.80 -12.64 6.59
N ARG A 246 16.60 -13.08 6.19
CA ARG A 246 16.16 -14.45 6.46
C ARG A 246 17.06 -15.45 5.70
N PRO A 247 17.14 -16.72 6.13
CA PRO A 247 17.83 -17.75 5.36
C PRO A 247 17.31 -17.77 3.91
N GLY A 248 18.20 -17.79 2.92
CA GLY A 248 17.79 -17.65 1.52
C GLY A 248 17.37 -16.24 1.09
N GLY A 249 17.50 -15.21 1.91
CA GLY A 249 17.30 -13.82 1.48
C GLY A 249 18.41 -13.33 0.52
N MET A 250 18.16 -12.23 -0.19
CA MET A 250 19.10 -11.66 -1.16
C MET A 250 19.68 -10.31 -0.73
N LEU A 251 20.97 -10.12 -0.97
CA LEU A 251 21.67 -8.84 -0.90
C LEU A 251 21.90 -8.34 -2.32
N CYS A 252 21.48 -7.10 -2.62
CA CYS A 252 21.71 -6.44 -3.91
C CYS A 252 22.33 -5.06 -3.68
N VAL A 253 23.51 -4.80 -4.23
CA VAL A 253 24.23 -3.53 -3.98
C VAL A 253 24.79 -2.95 -5.28
N GLU A 254 24.54 -1.67 -5.53
CA GLU A 254 25.21 -0.90 -6.58
C GLU A 254 26.61 -0.46 -6.13
N LEU A 255 27.62 -0.63 -6.99
CA LEU A 255 29.02 -0.37 -6.67
C LEU A 255 29.76 0.26 -7.86
N PHE A 256 30.95 0.79 -7.55
CA PHE A 256 31.88 1.31 -8.55
C PHE A 256 32.50 0.17 -9.39
N GLU A 257 32.49 0.32 -10.71
CA GLU A 257 32.79 -0.72 -11.70
C GLU A 257 34.15 -1.38 -11.50
N ASP A 258 35.15 -0.58 -11.13
CA ASP A 258 36.53 -1.04 -10.96
C ASP A 258 36.70 -1.93 -9.72
N ASN A 259 35.77 -1.87 -8.76
CA ASN A 259 35.88 -2.56 -7.47
C ASN A 259 34.82 -3.63 -7.24
N VAL A 260 33.92 -3.89 -8.19
CA VAL A 260 32.87 -4.92 -8.04
C VAL A 260 33.47 -6.33 -7.93
N ASP A 261 34.53 -6.63 -8.68
CA ASP A 261 35.21 -7.94 -8.59
C ASP A 261 35.84 -8.16 -7.20
N LYS A 262 36.40 -7.09 -6.61
CA LYS A 262 36.94 -7.12 -5.24
C LYS A 262 35.82 -7.30 -4.22
N ALA A 263 34.69 -6.62 -4.39
CA ALA A 263 33.51 -6.80 -3.55
C ALA A 263 32.95 -8.23 -3.62
N GLN A 264 32.90 -8.82 -4.82
CA GLN A 264 32.53 -10.23 -5.00
C GLN A 264 33.47 -11.18 -4.24
N ALA A 265 34.78 -10.95 -4.32
CA ALA A 265 35.76 -11.74 -3.58
C ALA A 265 35.57 -11.65 -2.05
N LEU A 266 35.23 -10.47 -1.53
CA LEU A 266 34.89 -10.28 -0.11
C LEU A 266 33.64 -11.07 0.29
N CYS A 267 32.56 -11.03 -0.53
CA CYS A 267 31.39 -11.87 -0.31
C CYS A 267 31.75 -13.35 -0.27
N VAL A 268 32.48 -13.85 -1.27
CA VAL A 268 32.87 -15.27 -1.33
C VAL A 268 33.71 -15.67 -0.11
N ALA A 269 34.66 -14.82 0.30
CA ALA A 269 35.53 -15.06 1.44
C ALA A 269 34.77 -15.16 2.78
N SER A 270 33.63 -14.48 2.93
CA SER A 270 32.81 -14.57 4.14
C SER A 270 32.17 -15.96 4.36
N GLY A 271 32.04 -16.77 3.30
CA GLY A 271 31.57 -18.16 3.39
C GLY A 271 30.10 -18.37 3.74
N VAL A 272 29.31 -17.32 3.99
CA VAL A 272 27.88 -17.41 4.36
C VAL A 272 26.91 -17.33 3.17
N TRP A 273 27.41 -16.95 1.99
CA TRP A 273 26.60 -16.81 0.78
C TRP A 273 26.59 -18.11 -0.04
N GLN A 274 25.43 -18.50 -0.55
CA GLN A 274 25.24 -19.68 -1.40
C GLN A 274 25.61 -19.39 -2.85
N LYS A 275 25.28 -18.19 -3.32
CA LYS A 275 25.52 -17.72 -4.69
C LYS A 275 25.93 -16.26 -4.64
N VAL A 276 26.96 -15.87 -5.40
CA VAL A 276 27.39 -14.49 -5.56
C VAL A 276 27.72 -14.24 -7.02
N TYR A 277 27.12 -13.23 -7.65
CA TYR A 277 27.34 -12.89 -9.05
C TYR A 277 27.28 -11.37 -9.27
N ILE A 278 27.76 -10.94 -10.43
CA ILE A 278 27.82 -9.55 -10.83
C ILE A 278 26.90 -9.35 -12.02
N GLU A 279 26.00 -8.39 -11.90
CA GLU A 279 25.15 -7.91 -12.99
C GLU A 279 25.70 -6.60 -13.57
N ARG A 280 25.36 -6.38 -14.85
CA ARG A 280 25.79 -5.22 -15.62
C ARG A 280 24.65 -4.22 -15.79
N ASP A 281 24.99 -2.94 -15.91
CA ASP A 281 24.05 -1.92 -16.34
C ASP A 281 23.72 -2.04 -17.85
N LEU A 282 22.81 -1.19 -18.33
CA LEU A 282 22.40 -1.13 -19.74
C LEU A 282 23.54 -0.70 -20.69
N THR A 283 24.64 -0.18 -20.15
CA THR A 283 25.86 0.16 -20.90
C THR A 283 26.93 -0.94 -20.83
N HIS A 284 26.56 -2.10 -20.29
CA HIS A 284 27.41 -3.28 -20.10
C HIS A 284 28.56 -3.10 -19.10
N ARG A 285 28.51 -2.09 -18.21
CA ARG A 285 29.50 -1.93 -17.12
C ARG A 285 29.09 -2.77 -15.93
N LYS A 286 30.06 -3.35 -15.21
CA LYS A 286 29.80 -4.06 -13.95
C LYS A 286 29.31 -3.06 -12.92
N ARG A 287 28.12 -3.29 -12.33
CA ARG A 287 27.56 -2.33 -11.35
C ARG A 287 26.94 -2.99 -10.14
N PHE A 288 26.30 -4.14 -10.29
CA PHE A 288 25.48 -4.68 -9.22
C PHE A 288 26.09 -5.97 -8.71
N LEU A 289 26.39 -6.02 -7.41
CA LEU A 289 26.72 -7.25 -6.74
C LEU A 289 25.45 -7.86 -6.17
N VAL A 290 25.19 -9.12 -6.51
CA VAL A 290 24.04 -9.88 -6.01
C VAL A 290 24.52 -11.11 -5.27
N ALA A 291 24.06 -11.28 -4.03
CA ALA A 291 24.43 -12.41 -3.18
C ALA A 291 23.20 -13.03 -2.50
N ARG A 292 23.12 -14.36 -2.49
CA ARG A 292 22.05 -15.14 -1.84
C ARG A 292 22.57 -15.73 -0.53
N LEU A 293 21.92 -15.45 0.60
CA LEU A 293 22.30 -16.02 1.88
C LEU A 293 22.03 -17.52 1.89
N LYS A 294 22.92 -18.33 2.48
CA LYS A 294 22.67 -19.77 2.63
C LYS A 294 21.44 -20.02 3.50
N GLY A 295 20.61 -20.98 3.09
CA GLY A 295 19.53 -21.52 3.89
C GLY A 295 18.28 -21.86 3.09
N ASP A 296 17.30 -22.45 3.78
CA ASP A 296 15.99 -22.75 3.19
C ASP A 296 15.13 -21.49 3.17
N PHE A 297 14.90 -20.95 1.97
CA PHE A 297 14.16 -19.71 1.81
C PHE A 297 12.69 -19.81 2.19
N GLY A 298 12.09 -21.00 2.07
CA GLY A 298 10.69 -21.25 2.42
C GLY A 298 10.47 -21.56 3.90
N ALA A 299 11.54 -21.69 4.69
CA ALA A 299 11.41 -22.01 6.11
C ALA A 299 10.75 -20.85 6.86
N MET A 300 9.65 -21.15 7.56
CA MET A 300 8.99 -20.19 8.44
C MET A 300 9.89 -19.86 9.64
N THR A 301 9.95 -18.59 9.99
CA THR A 301 10.58 -18.13 11.23
C THR A 301 9.79 -18.61 12.46
N THR A 302 10.44 -18.66 13.63
CA THR A 302 9.76 -18.98 14.90
C THR A 302 8.56 -18.06 15.16
N GLN A 303 8.68 -16.78 14.80
CA GLN A 303 7.62 -15.80 14.96
C GLN A 303 6.45 -16.06 13.99
N GLU A 304 6.72 -16.42 12.74
CA GLU A 304 5.69 -16.82 11.78
C GLU A 304 4.98 -18.12 12.22
N HIS A 305 5.71 -19.08 12.79
CA HIS A 305 5.11 -20.28 13.38
C HIS A 305 4.18 -19.93 14.55
N GLN A 306 4.59 -19.02 15.45
CA GLN A 306 3.75 -18.57 16.56
C GLN A 306 2.50 -17.83 16.08
N LEU A 307 2.65 -16.90 15.13
CA LEU A 307 1.51 -16.17 14.55
C LEU A 307 0.54 -17.12 13.86
N LYS A 308 1.04 -18.08 13.08
CA LYS A 308 0.21 -19.12 12.45
C LYS A 308 -0.54 -19.94 13.49
N ALA A 309 0.13 -20.41 14.54
CA ALA A 309 -0.53 -21.15 15.62
C ALA A 309 -1.58 -20.30 16.36
N GLN A 310 -1.31 -19.01 16.57
CA GLN A 310 -2.28 -18.08 17.16
C GLN A 310 -3.52 -17.90 16.27
N ARG A 311 -3.34 -17.74 14.96
CA ARG A 311 -4.46 -17.70 13.99
C ARG A 311 -5.27 -18.99 14.02
N GLU A 312 -4.59 -20.13 13.97
CA GLU A 312 -5.24 -21.45 14.01
C GLU A 312 -6.07 -21.63 15.30
N ASN A 313 -5.61 -21.10 16.43
CA ASN A 313 -6.37 -21.12 17.69
C ASN A 313 -7.63 -20.25 17.69
N LYS A 314 -7.69 -19.21 16.84
CA LYS A 314 -8.88 -18.36 16.69
C LYS A 314 -9.92 -18.98 15.75
N ILE A 315 -9.55 -19.92 14.90
CA ILE A 315 -10.45 -20.54 13.92
C ILE A 315 -11.13 -21.75 14.55
N VAL A 316 -12.45 -21.69 14.66
CA VAL A 316 -13.28 -22.80 15.14
C VAL A 316 -14.15 -23.28 13.98
N LYS A 317 -14.00 -24.57 13.63
CA LYS A 317 -14.86 -25.21 12.64
C LYS A 317 -16.27 -25.35 13.19
N VAL A 318 -17.28 -24.96 12.41
CA VAL A 318 -18.70 -25.07 12.80
C VAL A 318 -19.52 -25.60 11.62
N ASP A 319 -20.59 -26.32 11.91
CA ASP A 319 -21.58 -26.67 10.89
C ASP A 319 -22.61 -25.52 10.77
N GLN A 320 -22.69 -24.92 9.57
CA GLN A 320 -23.63 -23.83 9.27
C GLN A 320 -25.09 -24.21 9.52
N ASN A 321 -25.44 -25.47 9.26
CA ASN A 321 -26.81 -25.99 9.27
C ASN A 321 -27.17 -26.61 10.61
N ASN A 322 -26.20 -27.19 11.32
CA ASN A 322 -26.42 -27.78 12.63
C ASN A 322 -25.30 -27.39 13.61
N PRO A 323 -25.23 -26.12 14.03
CA PRO A 323 -24.11 -25.63 14.84
C PRO A 323 -24.11 -26.27 16.23
N ASP A 324 -22.93 -26.73 16.67
CA ASP A 324 -22.74 -27.25 18.02
C ASP A 324 -23.07 -26.15 19.06
N PRO A 325 -23.99 -26.40 20.01
CA PRO A 325 -24.32 -25.45 21.06
C PRO A 325 -23.11 -24.89 21.82
N GLN A 326 -22.07 -25.71 22.05
CA GLN A 326 -20.86 -25.29 22.75
C GLN A 326 -20.03 -24.27 21.95
N ILE A 327 -20.00 -24.41 20.61
CA ILE A 327 -19.33 -23.44 19.74
C ILE A 327 -20.12 -22.13 19.73
N ILE A 328 -21.45 -22.21 19.70
CA ILE A 328 -22.32 -21.03 19.81
C ILE A 328 -22.12 -20.35 21.18
N ASP A 329 -22.07 -21.09 22.29
CA ASP A 329 -21.75 -20.55 23.62
C ASP A 329 -20.43 -19.78 23.61
N LYS A 330 -19.36 -20.39 23.08
CA LYS A 330 -18.05 -19.74 22.98
C LYS A 330 -18.11 -18.43 22.18
N ALA A 331 -18.83 -18.42 21.06
CA ALA A 331 -18.97 -17.22 20.24
C ALA A 331 -19.83 -16.14 20.90
N VAL A 332 -20.89 -16.54 21.62
CA VAL A 332 -21.70 -15.64 22.44
C VAL A 332 -20.85 -15.01 23.54
N ASP A 333 -20.00 -15.79 24.23
CA ASP A 333 -19.11 -15.26 25.25
C ASP A 333 -18.15 -14.21 24.67
N VAL A 334 -17.56 -14.46 23.51
CA VAL A 334 -16.69 -13.48 22.82
C VAL A 334 -17.46 -12.21 22.49
N LEU A 335 -18.64 -12.32 21.89
CA LEU A 335 -19.47 -11.18 21.51
C LEU A 335 -19.96 -10.38 22.73
N ALA A 336 -20.33 -11.06 23.82
CA ALA A 336 -20.79 -10.44 25.06
C ALA A 336 -19.67 -9.63 25.77
N HIS A 337 -18.41 -9.98 25.55
CA HIS A 337 -17.24 -9.24 26.03
C HIS A 337 -16.69 -8.25 24.98
N GLU A 338 -17.56 -7.69 24.13
CA GLU A 338 -17.20 -6.69 23.12
C GLU A 338 -16.13 -7.18 22.12
N GLY A 339 -16.20 -8.47 21.78
CA GLY A 339 -15.35 -9.07 20.75
C GLY A 339 -15.86 -8.82 19.32
N VAL A 340 -14.93 -8.82 18.37
CA VAL A 340 -15.20 -8.86 16.92
C VAL A 340 -15.02 -10.30 16.45
N ILE A 341 -16.00 -10.82 15.70
CA ILE A 341 -15.92 -12.15 15.11
C ILE A 341 -16.02 -12.10 13.60
N ILE A 342 -15.48 -13.13 12.95
CA ILE A 342 -15.81 -13.49 11.57
C ILE A 342 -16.78 -14.68 11.62
N THR A 343 -17.89 -14.60 10.89
CA THR A 343 -18.96 -15.60 10.93
C THR A 343 -19.50 -15.93 9.52
N PRO A 344 -19.86 -17.18 9.24
CA PRO A 344 -20.36 -17.59 7.94
C PRO A 344 -21.83 -17.17 7.73
N THR A 345 -22.16 -16.72 6.52
CA THR A 345 -23.54 -16.49 6.06
C THR A 345 -23.83 -17.32 4.81
N ASP A 346 -25.09 -17.37 4.40
CA ASP A 346 -25.53 -17.94 3.11
C ASP A 346 -24.89 -17.23 1.90
N SER A 347 -24.51 -15.96 2.05
CA SER A 347 -23.96 -15.12 0.97
C SER A 347 -22.42 -15.12 0.90
N VAL A 348 -21.79 -14.43 1.85
CA VAL A 348 -20.35 -14.27 2.01
C VAL A 348 -20.03 -14.25 3.51
N TYR A 349 -18.78 -14.42 3.91
CA TYR A 349 -18.40 -14.31 5.32
C TYR A 349 -18.59 -12.87 5.80
N GLY A 350 -19.09 -12.74 7.02
CA GLY A 350 -19.30 -11.47 7.70
C GLY A 350 -18.25 -11.24 8.78
N ILE A 351 -17.84 -9.98 8.98
CA ILE A 351 -17.05 -9.52 10.12
C ILE A 351 -17.86 -8.46 10.87
N GLY A 352 -17.89 -8.57 12.19
CA GLY A 352 -18.59 -7.60 13.03
C GLY A 352 -18.76 -8.05 14.47
N CYS A 353 -19.73 -7.44 15.14
CA CYS A 353 -19.94 -7.58 16.57
C CYS A 353 -21.44 -7.61 16.90
N VAL A 354 -21.76 -7.79 18.19
CA VAL A 354 -23.14 -7.65 18.68
C VAL A 354 -23.55 -6.17 18.68
N ALA A 355 -24.79 -5.88 18.31
CA ALA A 355 -25.28 -4.51 18.12
C ALA A 355 -25.74 -3.83 19.44
N LEU A 356 -24.90 -3.88 20.47
CA LEU A 356 -25.17 -3.23 21.75
C LEU A 356 -24.81 -1.72 21.70
N PRO A 357 -25.51 -0.87 22.46
CA PRO A 357 -25.13 0.53 22.62
C PRO A 357 -23.72 0.65 23.21
N HIS A 358 -22.91 1.57 22.67
CA HIS A 358 -21.56 1.88 23.14
C HIS A 358 -20.57 0.71 23.09
N ASN A 359 -20.83 -0.29 22.24
CA ASN A 359 -19.94 -1.43 22.08
C ASN A 359 -18.62 -1.01 21.40
N ALA A 360 -17.49 -1.13 22.09
CA ALA A 360 -16.18 -0.77 21.54
C ALA A 360 -15.82 -1.57 20.26
N ALA A 361 -16.34 -2.80 20.14
CA ALA A 361 -16.19 -3.66 18.97
C ALA A 361 -16.76 -3.05 17.69
N HIS A 362 -17.76 -2.18 17.80
CA HIS A 362 -18.36 -1.51 16.65
C HIS A 362 -17.32 -0.64 15.95
N LYS A 363 -16.67 0.27 16.68
CA LYS A 363 -15.60 1.12 16.14
C LYS A 363 -14.41 0.28 15.63
N ARG A 364 -14.02 -0.75 16.38
CA ARG A 364 -12.94 -1.66 15.99
C ARG A 364 -13.26 -2.37 14.67
N THR A 365 -14.51 -2.73 14.39
CA THR A 365 -14.90 -3.32 13.10
C THR A 365 -14.59 -2.39 11.92
N PHE A 366 -14.79 -1.07 12.06
CA PHE A 366 -14.42 -0.10 11.02
C PHE A 366 -12.91 0.08 10.89
N GLU A 367 -12.18 0.09 12.01
CA GLU A 367 -10.72 0.19 12.04
C GLU A 367 -10.06 -1.00 11.33
N ILE A 368 -10.50 -2.22 11.65
CA ILE A 368 -10.03 -3.46 10.99
C ILE A 368 -10.29 -3.41 9.48
N LYS A 369 -11.45 -2.88 9.08
CA LYS A 369 -11.91 -2.82 7.70
C LYS A 369 -11.36 -1.64 6.89
N HIS A 370 -10.63 -0.70 7.50
CA HIS A 370 -10.27 0.59 6.90
C HIS A 370 -11.47 1.30 6.29
N ARG A 371 -12.59 1.32 7.03
CA ARG A 371 -13.88 1.83 6.56
C ARG A 371 -14.22 3.16 7.22
N ASP A 372 -14.87 4.04 6.45
CA ASP A 372 -15.42 5.30 6.96
C ASP A 372 -16.56 5.05 7.95
N LEU A 373 -16.44 5.63 9.16
CA LEU A 373 -17.43 5.56 10.24
C LEU A 373 -18.79 6.18 9.90
N ARG A 374 -18.89 6.97 8.82
CA ARG A 374 -20.16 7.49 8.32
C ARG A 374 -21.04 6.43 7.66
N GLN A 375 -20.47 5.30 7.27
CA GLN A 375 -21.23 4.18 6.70
C GLN A 375 -21.85 3.34 7.81
N THR A 376 -23.02 2.75 7.56
CA THR A 376 -23.68 1.86 8.53
C THR A 376 -23.38 0.39 8.26
N LEU A 377 -23.37 -0.42 9.33
CA LEU A 377 -23.29 -1.88 9.22
C LEU A 377 -24.72 -2.47 9.21
N PRO A 378 -25.08 -3.31 8.24
CA PRO A 378 -26.31 -4.09 8.30
C PRO A 378 -26.39 -4.94 9.57
N TRP A 379 -27.60 -5.04 10.13
CA TRP A 379 -27.90 -5.94 11.23
C TRP A 379 -28.41 -7.27 10.70
N LEU A 380 -27.73 -8.35 11.10
CA LEU A 380 -28.20 -9.71 10.92
C LEU A 380 -29.07 -10.10 12.12
N ILE A 381 -30.36 -10.27 11.87
CA ILE A 381 -31.40 -10.56 12.88
C ILE A 381 -31.59 -12.07 13.06
N GLY A 382 -32.18 -12.47 14.19
CA GLY A 382 -32.37 -13.89 14.55
C GLY A 382 -33.70 -14.46 14.09
N ASP A 383 -34.73 -13.62 14.08
CA ASP A 383 -36.11 -14.02 13.76
C ASP A 383 -36.81 -12.97 12.89
N GLU A 384 -37.77 -13.40 12.08
CA GLU A 384 -38.50 -12.49 11.17
C GLU A 384 -39.25 -11.38 11.93
N SER A 385 -39.70 -11.67 13.16
CA SER A 385 -40.34 -10.69 14.05
C SER A 385 -39.43 -9.51 14.43
N ASP A 386 -38.10 -9.66 14.34
CA ASP A 386 -37.16 -8.58 14.61
C ASP A 386 -37.30 -7.42 13.62
N LEU A 387 -37.87 -7.65 12.42
CA LEU A 387 -38.20 -6.58 11.48
C LEU A 387 -39.06 -5.52 12.14
N MET A 388 -40.16 -5.94 12.78
CA MET A 388 -41.10 -5.03 13.43
C MET A 388 -40.60 -4.54 14.79
N ARG A 389 -39.56 -5.19 15.35
CA ARG A 389 -38.89 -4.74 16.58
C ARG A 389 -37.98 -3.55 16.33
N TYR A 390 -37.25 -3.55 15.22
CA TYR A 390 -36.21 -2.56 14.93
C TYR A 390 -36.60 -1.52 13.88
N ALA A 391 -37.77 -1.66 13.26
CA ALA A 391 -38.23 -0.77 12.22
C ALA A 391 -39.61 -0.18 12.49
N VAL A 392 -39.84 1.02 11.95
CA VAL A 392 -41.14 1.72 11.97
C VAL A 392 -41.61 1.99 10.55
N ASP A 393 -42.92 2.21 10.38
CA ASP A 393 -43.56 2.50 9.09
C ASP A 393 -43.25 1.47 7.98
N VAL A 394 -43.00 0.20 8.31
CA VAL A 394 -42.61 -0.83 7.32
C VAL A 394 -43.77 -1.10 6.36
N PRO A 395 -43.62 -0.82 5.05
CA PRO A 395 -44.69 -1.05 4.08
C PRO A 395 -45.09 -2.53 4.01
N ALA A 396 -46.38 -2.81 3.78
CA ALA A 396 -46.88 -4.18 3.66
C ALA A 396 -46.14 -4.99 2.58
N TRP A 397 -45.72 -4.32 1.49
CA TRP A 397 -44.95 -4.96 0.43
C TRP A 397 -43.52 -5.32 0.88
N ALA A 398 -42.91 -4.56 1.78
CA ALA A 398 -41.59 -4.87 2.33
C ALA A 398 -41.65 -6.06 3.29
N GLN A 399 -42.73 -6.15 4.08
CA GLN A 399 -43.03 -7.33 4.90
C GLN A 399 -43.22 -8.58 4.02
N LYS A 400 -43.90 -8.42 2.87
CA LYS A 400 -44.04 -9.52 1.90
C LYS A 400 -42.70 -9.98 1.33
N LEU A 401 -41.80 -9.03 0.98
CA LEU A 401 -40.45 -9.37 0.54
C LEU A 401 -39.66 -10.11 1.63
N ALA A 402 -39.73 -9.64 2.89
CA ALA A 402 -39.16 -10.35 4.03
C ALA A 402 -39.71 -11.78 4.10
N HIS A 403 -41.04 -11.95 4.10
CA HIS A 403 -41.66 -13.26 4.19
C HIS A 403 -41.32 -14.21 3.03
N THR A 404 -41.05 -13.66 1.84
CA THR A 404 -40.74 -14.45 0.63
C THR A 404 -39.27 -14.86 0.59
N PHE A 405 -38.36 -13.98 0.98
CA PHE A 405 -36.92 -14.15 0.77
C PHE A 405 -36.12 -14.33 2.06
N TRP A 406 -36.75 -14.27 3.23
CA TRP A 406 -36.12 -14.59 4.51
C TRP A 406 -36.59 -15.94 5.05
N PRO A 407 -35.69 -16.71 5.69
CA PRO A 407 -34.23 -16.49 5.79
C PRO A 407 -33.54 -16.54 4.42
N GLY A 408 -32.61 -15.63 4.15
CA GLY A 408 -31.90 -15.60 2.87
C GLY A 408 -31.15 -14.31 2.56
N ALA A 409 -30.75 -14.17 1.29
CA ALA A 409 -29.83 -13.14 0.80
C ALA A 409 -30.51 -11.82 0.40
N LEU A 410 -31.57 -11.43 1.12
CA LEU A 410 -32.21 -10.14 0.99
C LEU A 410 -31.86 -9.24 2.18
N THR A 411 -31.49 -7.99 1.92
CA THR A 411 -31.31 -6.96 2.95
C THR A 411 -32.29 -5.82 2.70
N LEU A 412 -33.07 -5.46 3.72
CA LEU A 412 -34.06 -4.39 3.64
C LEU A 412 -33.55 -3.15 4.39
N VAL A 413 -33.47 -2.01 3.72
CA VAL A 413 -33.23 -0.71 4.37
C VAL A 413 -34.57 -0.12 4.74
N VAL A 414 -34.78 0.08 6.05
CA VAL A 414 -36.05 0.52 6.64
C VAL A 414 -35.80 1.69 7.58
N LYS A 415 -36.85 2.43 7.96
CA LYS A 415 -36.73 3.45 9.00
C LYS A 415 -36.50 2.77 10.35
N ALA A 416 -35.47 3.19 11.08
CA ALA A 416 -35.15 2.64 12.39
C ALA A 416 -36.19 3.11 13.43
N CYS A 417 -36.55 2.23 14.36
CA CYS A 417 -37.28 2.64 15.57
C CYS A 417 -36.35 3.33 16.58
N ASP A 418 -36.92 3.95 17.61
CA ASP A 418 -36.15 4.68 18.64
C ASP A 418 -35.28 3.76 19.52
N ASP A 419 -35.54 2.45 19.53
CA ASP A 419 -34.75 1.46 20.27
C ASP A 419 -33.43 1.10 19.56
N VAL A 420 -33.25 1.48 18.29
CA VAL A 420 -32.00 1.26 17.56
C VAL A 420 -30.98 2.32 18.03
N PRO A 421 -29.82 1.94 18.59
CA PRO A 421 -28.85 2.91 19.06
C PRO A 421 -28.35 3.79 17.92
N GLN A 422 -28.20 5.10 18.18
CA GLN A 422 -27.89 6.10 17.15
C GLN A 422 -26.64 5.79 16.32
N GLU A 423 -25.65 5.14 16.93
CA GLU A 423 -24.40 4.73 16.29
C GLU A 423 -24.57 3.70 15.16
N TYR A 424 -25.71 2.99 15.09
CA TYR A 424 -26.02 2.05 14.02
C TYR A 424 -26.98 2.63 12.97
N VAL A 425 -27.54 3.80 13.23
CA VAL A 425 -28.54 4.44 12.37
C VAL A 425 -27.86 5.39 11.38
N HIS A 426 -28.30 5.37 10.13
CA HIS A 426 -27.80 6.31 9.13
C HIS A 426 -28.18 7.75 9.52
N ALA A 427 -27.20 8.63 9.70
CA ALA A 427 -27.38 9.97 10.25
C ALA A 427 -28.43 10.81 9.49
N ASP A 428 -28.38 10.80 8.15
CA ASP A 428 -29.22 11.68 7.33
C ASP A 428 -30.69 11.24 7.24
N ASN A 429 -30.93 9.93 7.10
CA ASN A 429 -32.25 9.40 6.74
C ASN A 429 -32.91 8.58 7.86
N LYS A 430 -32.23 8.43 9.01
CA LYS A 430 -32.69 7.62 10.15
C LYS A 430 -33.05 6.18 9.78
N THR A 431 -32.23 5.55 8.95
CA THR A 431 -32.48 4.18 8.45
C THR A 431 -31.54 3.16 9.04
N ILE A 432 -32.00 1.91 9.10
CA ILE A 432 -31.20 0.72 9.41
C ILE A 432 -31.40 -0.34 8.32
N ALA A 433 -30.35 -1.09 8.01
CA ALA A 433 -30.41 -2.23 7.09
C ALA A 433 -30.56 -3.52 7.89
N LEU A 434 -31.63 -4.28 7.67
CA LEU A 434 -31.91 -5.55 8.35
C LEU A 434 -31.85 -6.72 7.38
N ARG A 435 -31.38 -7.88 7.85
CA ARG A 435 -31.43 -9.15 7.11
C ARG A 435 -31.57 -10.32 8.06
N LEU A 436 -32.49 -11.23 7.78
CA LEU A 436 -32.52 -12.55 8.40
C LEU A 436 -31.75 -13.51 7.48
N PRO A 437 -30.46 -13.82 7.75
CA PRO A 437 -29.67 -14.67 6.87
C PRO A 437 -30.10 -16.15 6.99
N ASP A 438 -29.93 -16.90 5.91
CA ASP A 438 -30.05 -18.37 5.95
C ASP A 438 -28.77 -19.01 6.52
N SER A 439 -28.46 -18.65 7.75
CA SER A 439 -27.32 -19.14 8.53
C SER A 439 -27.81 -19.52 9.91
N ASN A 440 -27.83 -20.82 10.23
CA ASN A 440 -28.27 -21.25 11.57
C ASN A 440 -27.27 -20.82 12.63
N VAL A 441 -25.99 -20.68 12.28
CA VAL A 441 -24.96 -20.08 13.15
C VAL A 441 -25.35 -18.65 13.53
N VAL A 442 -25.56 -17.76 12.55
CA VAL A 442 -25.88 -16.35 12.84
C VAL A 442 -27.21 -16.22 13.58
N ARG A 443 -28.24 -16.97 13.16
CA ARG A 443 -29.55 -16.93 13.84
C ARG A 443 -29.46 -17.45 15.27
N ALA A 444 -28.69 -18.50 15.54
CA ALA A 444 -28.47 -19.00 16.90
C ALA A 444 -27.74 -17.98 17.78
N LEU A 445 -26.71 -17.30 17.25
CA LEU A 445 -26.01 -16.23 17.95
C LEU A 445 -26.96 -15.08 18.31
N ALA A 446 -27.69 -14.55 17.32
CA ALA A 446 -28.60 -13.42 17.52
C ALA A 446 -29.72 -13.74 18.54
N ARG A 447 -30.31 -14.93 18.46
CA ARG A 447 -31.31 -15.41 19.43
C ARG A 447 -30.76 -15.53 20.83
N LYS A 448 -29.58 -16.14 20.99
CA LYS A 448 -28.96 -16.39 22.30
C LYS A 448 -28.50 -15.09 22.97
N LEU A 449 -28.04 -14.12 22.19
CA LEU A 449 -27.72 -12.77 22.65
C LEU A 449 -28.98 -11.89 22.85
N SER A 450 -30.14 -12.31 22.32
CA SER A 450 -31.35 -11.48 22.23
C SER A 450 -31.10 -10.12 21.56
N CYS A 451 -30.11 -10.08 20.66
CA CYS A 451 -29.60 -8.87 20.01
C CYS A 451 -29.03 -9.21 18.62
N PRO A 452 -29.24 -8.39 17.59
CA PRO A 452 -28.68 -8.59 16.25
C PRO A 452 -27.15 -8.48 16.22
N LEU A 453 -26.55 -8.97 15.13
CA LEU A 453 -25.14 -8.76 14.84
C LEU A 453 -24.98 -7.64 13.81
N ALA A 454 -24.21 -6.60 14.14
CA ALA A 454 -23.84 -5.53 13.21
C ALA A 454 -22.62 -5.98 12.39
N ILE A 455 -22.83 -6.30 11.10
CA ILE A 455 -21.85 -7.03 10.27
C ILE A 455 -21.67 -6.39 8.89
N THR A 456 -20.45 -6.45 8.37
CA THR A 456 -20.12 -6.22 6.95
C THR A 456 -19.41 -7.42 6.35
N SER A 457 -19.25 -7.50 5.02
CA SER A 457 -18.42 -8.54 4.40
C SER A 457 -16.99 -8.57 4.96
N ALA A 458 -16.43 -9.77 5.15
CA ALA A 458 -15.07 -10.00 5.63
C ALA A 458 -14.07 -9.90 4.45
N ASN A 459 -13.48 -8.72 4.29
CA ASN A 459 -12.47 -8.38 3.27
C ASN A 459 -11.81 -7.05 3.65
N THR A 460 -10.65 -6.70 3.09
CA THR A 460 -10.17 -5.31 3.16
C THR A 460 -11.04 -4.43 2.24
N HIS A 461 -11.19 -3.13 2.53
CA HIS A 461 -11.95 -2.22 1.66
C HIS A 461 -11.42 -2.26 0.22
N GLY A 462 -12.31 -2.53 -0.75
CA GLY A 462 -11.95 -2.66 -2.17
C GLY A 462 -11.54 -4.06 -2.64
N ALA A 463 -11.27 -5.01 -1.72
CA ALA A 463 -10.98 -6.40 -2.07
C ALA A 463 -12.26 -7.25 -2.24
N ASP A 464 -12.14 -8.46 -2.79
CA ASP A 464 -13.26 -9.39 -2.88
C ASP A 464 -13.69 -9.91 -1.51
N ALA A 465 -15.00 -10.09 -1.31
CA ALA A 465 -15.54 -10.65 -0.08
C ALA A 465 -15.13 -12.12 0.09
N ALA A 466 -14.68 -12.52 1.27
CA ALA A 466 -14.37 -13.93 1.54
C ALA A 466 -15.62 -14.80 1.42
N ILE A 467 -15.54 -15.86 0.62
CA ILE A 467 -16.62 -16.84 0.41
C ILE A 467 -16.40 -18.13 1.19
N SER A 468 -15.25 -18.28 1.84
CA SER A 468 -14.95 -19.41 2.71
C SER A 468 -13.90 -19.03 3.75
N GLY A 469 -13.77 -19.84 4.81
CA GLY A 469 -12.66 -19.67 5.76
C GLY A 469 -11.28 -19.78 5.12
N ALA A 470 -11.14 -20.55 4.03
CA ALA A 470 -9.89 -20.70 3.28
C ALA A 470 -9.51 -19.44 2.46
N THR A 471 -10.50 -18.61 2.13
CA THR A 471 -10.31 -17.35 1.38
C THR A 471 -10.20 -16.12 2.28
N LEU A 472 -10.24 -16.29 3.60
CA LEU A 472 -10.06 -15.19 4.54
C LEU A 472 -8.63 -14.65 4.49
N GLU A 473 -8.50 -13.33 4.51
CA GLU A 473 -7.21 -12.67 4.64
C GLU A 473 -6.64 -12.94 6.05
N ASP A 474 -5.41 -13.45 6.10
CA ASP A 474 -4.66 -13.69 7.35
C ASP A 474 -4.69 -12.48 8.30
N ARG A 475 -4.59 -11.27 7.73
CA ARG A 475 -4.70 -9.99 8.45
C ARG A 475 -6.00 -9.85 9.22
N LEU A 476 -7.14 -10.20 8.62
CA LEU A 476 -8.43 -10.08 9.30
C LEU A 476 -8.50 -11.07 10.47
N ILE A 477 -7.96 -12.27 10.29
CA ILE A 477 -7.89 -13.31 11.33
C ILE A 477 -7.02 -12.82 12.51
N ASP A 478 -5.91 -12.12 12.22
CA ASP A 478 -5.05 -11.54 13.25
C ASP A 478 -5.76 -10.49 14.11
N GLU A 479 -6.68 -9.74 13.52
CA GLU A 479 -7.31 -8.59 14.16
C GLU A 479 -8.62 -8.91 14.88
N VAL A 480 -9.25 -10.06 14.62
CA VAL A 480 -10.50 -10.49 15.28
C VAL A 480 -10.25 -11.44 16.46
N ASP A 481 -11.27 -11.65 17.28
CA ASP A 481 -11.17 -12.48 18.49
C ASP A 481 -11.57 -13.94 18.22
N LEU A 482 -12.41 -14.18 17.21
CA LEU A 482 -12.88 -15.51 16.83
C LEU A 482 -13.25 -15.56 15.35
N VAL A 483 -12.92 -16.68 14.70
CA VAL A 483 -13.43 -17.00 13.36
C VAL A 483 -14.24 -18.28 13.46
N LEU A 484 -15.51 -18.21 13.10
CA LEU A 484 -16.34 -19.38 12.85
C LEU A 484 -16.18 -19.76 11.38
N ASP A 485 -15.76 -20.99 11.12
CA ASP A 485 -15.53 -21.46 9.75
C ASP A 485 -16.40 -22.67 9.41
N ALA A 486 -17.37 -22.45 8.54
CA ALA A 486 -18.29 -23.47 8.04
C ALA A 486 -18.00 -23.93 6.59
N GLY A 487 -16.82 -23.62 6.05
CA GLY A 487 -16.48 -23.94 4.67
C GLY A 487 -16.97 -22.88 3.68
N SER A 488 -17.44 -23.30 2.51
CA SER A 488 -17.89 -22.33 1.48
C SER A 488 -19.29 -21.82 1.76
N ALA A 489 -19.48 -20.51 1.64
CA ALA A 489 -20.78 -19.86 1.67
C ALA A 489 -21.62 -20.37 0.47
N PRO A 490 -22.84 -20.87 0.70
CA PRO A 490 -23.67 -21.51 -0.33
C PRO A 490 -23.86 -20.70 -1.62
N LEU A 491 -24.09 -19.39 -1.51
CA LEU A 491 -24.35 -18.53 -2.67
C LEU A 491 -23.07 -17.90 -3.24
N ALA A 492 -22.04 -17.72 -2.40
CA ALA A 492 -20.77 -17.05 -2.75
C ALA A 492 -20.92 -15.64 -3.40
N VAL A 493 -22.10 -15.01 -3.24
CA VAL A 493 -22.45 -13.71 -3.81
C VAL A 493 -23.12 -12.89 -2.71
N ALA A 494 -22.82 -11.58 -2.64
CA ALA A 494 -23.37 -10.69 -1.63
C ALA A 494 -24.92 -10.58 -1.71
N SER A 495 -25.58 -10.18 -0.62
CA SER A 495 -27.04 -10.00 -0.60
C SER A 495 -27.53 -8.88 -1.52
N THR A 496 -28.74 -9.03 -2.05
CA THR A 496 -29.45 -7.94 -2.71
C THR A 496 -29.95 -6.95 -1.65
N ILE A 497 -29.78 -5.64 -1.88
CA ILE A 497 -30.20 -4.59 -0.93
C ILE A 497 -31.35 -3.79 -1.54
N VAL A 498 -32.47 -3.68 -0.82
CA VAL A 498 -33.66 -2.92 -1.22
C VAL A 498 -33.99 -1.84 -0.20
N ASP A 499 -34.08 -0.61 -0.66
CA ASP A 499 -34.60 0.52 0.09
C ASP A 499 -36.13 0.49 0.14
N CYS A 500 -36.64 0.42 1.37
CA CYS A 500 -38.05 0.33 1.71
C CYS A 500 -38.61 1.59 2.37
N THR A 501 -37.86 2.69 2.34
CA THR A 501 -38.29 3.96 2.94
C THR A 501 -39.23 4.78 2.04
N GLN A 502 -39.34 4.39 0.77
CA GLN A 502 -40.14 5.06 -0.25
C GLN A 502 -41.46 4.32 -0.50
N SER A 503 -42.36 4.94 -1.27
CA SER A 503 -43.64 4.32 -1.67
C SER A 503 -43.47 3.09 -2.55
N THR A 504 -42.32 2.97 -3.23
CA THR A 504 -41.97 1.85 -4.12
C THR A 504 -40.57 1.33 -3.79
N PRO A 505 -40.28 0.05 -4.04
CA PRO A 505 -38.96 -0.52 -3.75
C PRO A 505 -37.88 0.08 -4.66
N LYS A 506 -36.74 0.43 -4.07
CA LYS A 506 -35.55 0.85 -4.82
C LYS A 506 -34.40 -0.10 -4.51
N ILE A 507 -33.92 -0.82 -5.52
CA ILE A 507 -32.76 -1.70 -5.38
C ILE A 507 -31.50 -0.84 -5.30
N LEU A 508 -30.79 -0.91 -4.17
CA LEU A 508 -29.53 -0.18 -3.93
C LEU A 508 -28.30 -0.99 -4.37
N ARG A 509 -28.40 -2.32 -4.30
CA ARG A 509 -27.36 -3.26 -4.73
C ARG A 509 -27.99 -4.53 -5.26
N ILE A 510 -27.59 -4.94 -6.47
CA ILE A 510 -27.93 -6.24 -7.02
C ILE A 510 -26.96 -7.27 -6.42
N GLY A 511 -27.50 -8.36 -5.88
CA GLY A 511 -26.77 -9.44 -5.25
C GLY A 511 -27.33 -10.80 -5.68
N ALA A 512 -27.39 -11.75 -4.75
CA ALA A 512 -27.81 -13.12 -5.04
C ALA A 512 -29.30 -13.29 -5.45
N ILE A 513 -30.15 -12.28 -5.23
CA ILE A 513 -31.56 -12.28 -5.65
C ILE A 513 -31.71 -11.36 -6.84
N ASP A 514 -32.26 -11.88 -7.94
CA ASP A 514 -32.44 -11.11 -9.17
C ASP A 514 -33.52 -10.02 -8.97
N PRO A 515 -33.33 -8.80 -9.50
CA PRO A 515 -34.36 -7.78 -9.53
C PRO A 515 -35.72 -8.25 -10.07
N HIS A 516 -35.73 -9.17 -11.03
CA HIS A 516 -36.95 -9.74 -11.58
C HIS A 516 -37.75 -10.49 -10.53
N ASP A 517 -37.10 -11.33 -9.73
CA ASP A 517 -37.74 -12.11 -8.66
C ASP A 517 -38.35 -11.19 -7.59
N ILE A 518 -37.66 -10.08 -7.27
CA ILE A 518 -38.18 -9.07 -6.35
C ILE A 518 -39.46 -8.44 -6.91
N MET A 519 -39.46 -8.06 -8.19
CA MET A 519 -40.64 -7.47 -8.82
C MET A 519 -41.79 -8.47 -8.97
N GLU A 520 -41.50 -9.73 -9.27
CA GLU A 520 -42.48 -10.80 -9.36
C GLU A 520 -43.16 -11.04 -8.01
N ALA A 521 -42.37 -11.16 -6.93
CA ALA A 521 -42.87 -11.30 -5.56
C ALA A 521 -43.78 -10.14 -5.15
N LEU A 522 -43.56 -8.92 -5.66
CA LEU A 522 -44.43 -7.77 -5.41
C LEU A 522 -45.73 -7.81 -6.24
N SER A 523 -45.68 -8.41 -7.44
CA SER A 523 -46.80 -8.46 -8.38
C SER A 523 -47.80 -9.59 -8.12
N ALA A 524 -47.37 -10.72 -7.53
CA ALA A 524 -48.24 -11.86 -7.23
C ALA A 524 -49.29 -11.48 -6.17
N GLN A 525 -50.56 -11.26 -6.52
CA GLN A 525 -51.60 -10.87 -5.54
C GLN A 525 -51.87 -11.96 -4.48
N ALA A 526 -52.30 -11.49 -3.31
CA ALA A 526 -52.71 -12.24 -2.12
C ALA A 526 -53.88 -13.21 -2.35
#